data_AF-W6YLB4-F1
#
_entry.id   AF-W6YLB4-F1
#
_cell.length_a   1.000
_cell.length_b   1.000
_cell.length_c   1.000
_cell.angle_alpha   90.00
_cell.angle_beta   90.00
_cell.angle_gamma   90.00
#
_symmetry.space_group_name_H-M   'P 1'
#
loop_
_entity.id
_entity.type
_entity.pdbx_description
1 polymer ?
#
loop_
_entity_poly.entity_id
_entity_poly.type
_entity_poly.pdbx_seq_one_letter_code
_entity_poly.pdbx_strand_id
1 'polypeptide(L)'
;MAAHASEGPVAVHDSAPPPAPAGKAEHTAGGATKPKEEDAPAPDHDDEDGGVWDSASLYEEILDEVEAFEYSNDGKDVCTADEARRLRQRLHEVGASQFVMENITSEKMTARKLCTAFGVRIPKFLEEAPDENFYQLLGLAINRELNKRPRLEQYKTIDDAAKLLLERKNIMIITGAGISTSLGIPDFRSKNTGFYSRLLQMGYDEPEEVFDIHNFDENPRTFYALAGDIIPDLEKWTPTHEFIRLLQDKEKLLTNYTQNIDNVEAHAGIRKDKLIQCHGSWATATCRKCKFKVPGEAIFDDVRAQRPAECQRCKDEIAAQPSKKRKRQSNANGSRKKRSSDEDSESDGAFDIPQPGIMKPDITFFGEALPNDFFDRLKDVDKDKVDLVIVMGTSMKVAPVSEIPNFLPRDIPQIYISRDPIHHINFDINLLGDCDVVVAELARRAGWQLNHKMIPEGQTVDVTLTDDMDHISTVKARTPVTITTNNHINEPA
;
A
#
# COMPACT_ATOMS: atom_id res chain seq x y z
N MET A 1 58.48 -34.21 2.51
CA MET A 1 59.38 -35.30 2.95
C MET A 1 59.03 -35.60 4.39
N ALA A 2 58.88 -36.88 4.76
CA ALA A 2 58.75 -37.39 6.14
C ALA A 2 57.59 -36.84 7.02
N ALA A 3 57.24 -37.44 8.15
CA ALA A 3 57.07 -38.88 8.48
C ALA A 3 56.41 -39.01 9.87
N HIS A 4 55.54 -40.01 10.06
CA HIS A 4 55.14 -40.58 11.38
C HIS A 4 54.45 -39.62 12.39
N ALA A 5 53.72 -40.08 13.42
CA ALA A 5 53.05 -41.37 13.66
C ALA A 5 51.82 -41.15 14.58
N SER A 6 51.12 -42.23 14.89
CA SER A 6 49.98 -42.32 15.82
C SER A 6 50.30 -41.94 17.27
N GLU A 7 49.32 -41.35 17.96
CA GLU A 7 48.82 -41.84 19.25
C GLU A 7 47.45 -41.19 19.56
N GLY A 8 46.70 -41.71 20.53
CA GLY A 8 45.37 -41.19 20.89
C GLY A 8 45.05 -41.39 22.38
N PRO A 9 44.14 -40.58 22.97
CA PRO A 9 43.53 -40.87 24.28
C PRO A 9 42.03 -41.17 24.15
N VAL A 10 41.51 -42.27 24.71
CA VAL A 10 40.98 -42.43 26.09
C VAL A 10 39.55 -41.90 26.27
N ALA A 11 38.68 -42.76 26.80
CA ALA A 11 37.28 -42.46 27.12
C ALA A 11 37.10 -42.00 28.58
N VAL A 12 36.02 -41.28 28.85
CA VAL A 12 35.57 -40.87 30.19
C VAL A 12 34.08 -41.18 30.32
N HIS A 13 33.63 -41.64 31.49
CA HIS A 13 32.26 -42.09 31.76
C HIS A 13 31.46 -41.07 32.61
N ASP A 14 30.14 -41.15 32.45
CA ASP A 14 29.06 -40.76 33.38
C ASP A 14 29.02 -39.37 34.02
N SER A 15 27.93 -38.65 33.75
CA SER A 15 26.86 -38.48 34.76
C SER A 15 25.57 -37.94 34.13
N ALA A 16 24.41 -38.41 34.60
CA ALA A 16 23.08 -38.03 34.08
C ALA A 16 22.23 -37.31 35.16
N PRO A 17 21.45 -36.27 34.80
CA PRO A 17 20.50 -35.62 35.73
C PRO A 17 19.23 -36.47 36.01
N PRO A 18 18.54 -36.23 37.15
CA PRO A 18 17.38 -37.03 37.59
C PRO A 18 16.04 -36.65 36.92
N PRO A 19 15.00 -37.50 37.04
CA PRO A 19 13.72 -37.35 36.31
C PRO A 19 12.72 -36.37 36.95
N ALA A 20 11.78 -35.90 36.14
CA ALA A 20 10.64 -35.09 36.59
C ALA A 20 9.58 -35.91 37.36
N PRO A 21 8.92 -35.34 38.39
CA PRO A 21 7.85 -36.00 39.12
C PRO A 21 6.51 -35.93 38.36
N ALA A 22 5.83 -37.07 38.23
CA ALA A 22 4.46 -37.14 37.71
C ALA A 22 3.47 -37.46 38.85
N GLY A 23 2.43 -36.63 39.01
CA GLY A 23 1.37 -36.82 40.01
C GLY A 23 0.00 -37.03 39.36
N LYS A 24 -0.63 -38.18 39.65
CA LYS A 24 -2.06 -38.47 39.46
C LYS A 24 -2.77 -38.23 40.81
N ALA A 25 -4.09 -37.97 40.96
CA ALA A 25 -5.22 -37.77 40.04
C ALA A 25 -6.15 -36.68 40.67
N GLU A 26 -7.50 -36.62 40.67
CA GLU A 26 -8.63 -37.47 40.21
C GLU A 26 -9.89 -36.57 40.05
N HIS A 27 -11.02 -37.10 39.57
CA HIS A 27 -12.32 -36.38 39.56
C HIS A 27 -13.09 -36.45 40.89
N THR A 28 -13.73 -35.34 41.30
CA THR A 28 -15.02 -35.33 42.03
C THR A 28 -15.82 -34.07 41.69
N ALA A 29 -17.15 -34.09 41.86
CA ALA A 29 -18.06 -33.00 41.53
C ALA A 29 -19.00 -32.60 42.68
N GLY A 30 -19.55 -31.39 42.60
CA GLY A 30 -20.47 -30.77 43.58
C GLY A 30 -19.94 -29.40 44.06
N GLY A 31 -20.76 -28.42 44.41
CA GLY A 31 -22.24 -28.35 44.37
C GLY A 31 -22.79 -27.47 45.50
N ALA A 32 -23.74 -26.57 45.20
CA ALA A 32 -24.38 -25.62 46.14
C ALA A 32 -23.42 -24.49 46.64
N THR A 33 -23.85 -23.28 47.08
CA THR A 33 -25.16 -22.59 47.02
C THR A 33 -24.96 -21.06 47.10
N LYS A 34 -25.94 -20.27 46.65
CA LYS A 34 -26.04 -18.82 46.94
C LYS A 34 -26.57 -18.54 48.36
N PRO A 35 -26.09 -17.46 49.01
CA PRO A 35 -26.91 -16.57 49.84
C PRO A 35 -27.58 -15.47 49.00
N LYS A 36 -28.53 -14.74 49.58
CA LYS A 36 -29.28 -13.64 48.97
C LYS A 36 -29.45 -12.51 50.01
N GLU A 37 -30.25 -11.48 49.68
CA GLU A 37 -30.69 -10.35 50.55
C GLU A 37 -29.63 -9.25 50.76
N GLU A 38 -29.95 -7.94 50.72
CA GLU A 38 -31.20 -7.27 50.29
C GLU A 38 -30.95 -5.82 49.77
N ASP A 39 -32.01 -5.09 49.44
CA ASP A 39 -32.02 -3.91 48.54
C ASP A 39 -31.26 -2.64 49.00
N ALA A 40 -30.74 -1.92 48.00
CA ALA A 40 -30.51 -0.46 48.00
C ALA A 40 -30.82 0.09 46.58
N PRO A 41 -31.37 1.31 46.44
CA PRO A 41 -31.92 1.79 45.17
C PRO A 41 -30.84 2.11 44.14
N ALA A 42 -31.20 1.96 42.85
CA ALA A 42 -30.36 2.40 41.74
C ALA A 42 -30.30 3.94 41.68
N PRO A 43 -29.13 4.53 41.37
CA PRO A 43 -29.07 5.88 40.81
C PRO A 43 -29.54 5.86 39.35
N ASP A 44 -30.18 6.93 38.90
CA ASP A 44 -30.54 7.10 37.50
C ASP A 44 -29.27 7.17 36.63
N HIS A 45 -29.26 6.42 35.53
CA HIS A 45 -28.29 6.57 34.45
C HIS A 45 -28.86 7.58 33.45
N ASP A 46 -28.61 8.86 33.69
CA ASP A 46 -28.71 9.88 32.63
C ASP A 46 -27.53 9.70 31.64
N ASP A 47 -27.79 9.96 30.35
CA ASP A 47 -26.88 9.64 29.24
C ASP A 47 -25.74 10.67 29.07
N GLU A 48 -24.58 10.47 29.71
CA GLU A 48 -23.32 11.19 29.41
C GLU A 48 -22.09 10.26 29.28
N ASP A 49 -22.03 9.44 28.22
CA ASP A 49 -20.75 8.96 27.66
C ASP A 49 -20.82 8.82 26.13
N GLY A 50 -20.78 9.97 25.46
CA GLY A 50 -20.69 10.08 24.01
C GLY A 50 -19.56 11.04 23.61
N GLY A 51 -18.40 10.50 23.23
CA GLY A 51 -17.31 11.31 22.65
C GLY A 51 -15.91 10.70 22.63
N VAL A 52 -15.61 9.69 23.47
CA VAL A 52 -14.22 9.22 23.64
C VAL A 52 -13.69 8.37 22.46
N TRP A 53 -14.57 7.68 21.72
CA TRP A 53 -14.17 6.72 20.67
C TRP A 53 -13.96 7.34 19.28
N ASP A 54 -14.39 8.57 19.04
CA ASP A 54 -14.42 9.20 17.71
C ASP A 54 -13.10 9.94 17.40
N SER A 55 -12.54 10.65 18.39
CA SER A 55 -11.36 11.50 18.21
C SER A 55 -10.07 10.75 17.88
N ALA A 56 -9.97 9.44 18.14
CA ALA A 56 -8.76 8.66 17.87
C ALA A 56 -8.57 8.38 16.37
N SER A 57 -9.64 7.91 15.70
CA SER A 57 -9.63 7.64 14.25
C SER A 57 -9.27 8.90 13.46
N LEU A 58 -9.92 10.01 13.80
CA LEU A 58 -9.67 11.32 13.20
C LEU A 58 -8.18 11.74 13.28
N TYR A 59 -7.50 11.52 14.41
CA TYR A 59 -6.08 11.86 14.52
C TYR A 59 -5.15 10.90 13.75
N GLU A 60 -5.54 9.64 13.54
CA GLU A 60 -4.79 8.70 12.71
C GLU A 60 -4.97 8.99 11.21
N GLU A 61 -6.21 9.27 10.78
CA GLU A 61 -6.54 9.77 9.43
C GLU A 61 -5.75 11.06 9.10
N ILE A 62 -5.74 12.02 10.04
CA ILE A 62 -4.94 13.26 9.94
C ILE A 62 -3.44 12.99 9.84
N LEU A 63 -2.92 11.89 10.37
CA LEU A 63 -1.49 11.58 10.26
C LEU A 63 -1.13 11.00 8.89
N ASP A 64 -2.07 10.32 8.23
CA ASP A 64 -1.84 9.61 6.98
C ASP A 64 -2.12 10.47 5.72
N GLU A 65 -2.99 11.50 5.79
CA GLU A 65 -3.14 12.48 4.70
C GLU A 65 -1.85 13.26 4.36
N VAL A 66 -0.94 13.41 5.33
CA VAL A 66 -0.02 14.55 5.39
C VAL A 66 1.15 14.50 4.43
N GLU A 67 1.49 13.34 3.88
CA GLU A 67 2.81 13.02 3.33
C GLU A 67 3.18 13.74 2.00
N ALA A 68 2.60 14.90 1.72
CA ALA A 68 3.00 15.87 0.71
C ALA A 68 3.31 17.27 1.30
N PHE A 69 3.57 17.38 2.62
CA PHE A 69 3.96 18.63 3.27
C PHE A 69 5.37 19.08 2.88
N GLU A 70 5.46 19.83 1.78
CA GLU A 70 6.65 20.60 1.40
C GLU A 70 6.92 21.68 2.47
N TYR A 71 8.11 21.67 3.09
CA TYR A 71 8.47 22.62 4.17
C TYR A 71 8.46 24.08 3.69
N SER A 72 7.43 24.85 4.08
CA SER A 72 7.39 26.29 3.81
C SER A 72 8.44 27.04 4.63
N ASN A 73 9.23 27.90 3.97
CA ASN A 73 10.25 28.71 4.62
C ASN A 73 9.69 29.96 5.33
N ASP A 74 8.45 30.36 5.05
CA ASP A 74 7.83 31.60 5.54
C ASP A 74 6.70 31.33 6.57
N GLY A 75 7.06 30.72 7.71
CA GLY A 75 6.10 30.46 8.79
C GLY A 75 6.77 30.44 10.17
N LYS A 76 6.32 31.31 11.09
CA LYS A 76 6.86 31.40 12.46
C LYS A 76 6.69 30.09 13.24
N ASP A 77 5.57 29.40 13.01
CA ASP A 77 5.16 28.18 13.71
C ASP A 77 5.39 26.91 12.88
N VAL A 78 6.27 26.98 11.86
CA VAL A 78 6.69 25.84 11.03
C VAL A 78 8.18 25.56 11.28
N CYS A 79 8.57 24.28 11.30
CA CYS A 79 9.97 23.88 11.28
C CYS A 79 10.52 23.87 9.86
N THR A 80 11.71 24.43 9.68
CA THR A 80 12.54 24.16 8.49
C THR A 80 12.95 22.68 8.45
N ALA A 81 13.32 22.17 7.27
CA ALA A 81 13.78 20.78 7.11
C ALA A 81 14.97 20.43 8.03
N ASP A 82 15.87 21.39 8.27
CA ASP A 82 17.03 21.23 9.14
C ASP A 82 16.68 21.21 10.64
N GLU A 83 15.76 22.07 11.09
CA GLU A 83 15.19 21.98 12.45
C GLU A 83 14.49 20.63 12.64
N ALA A 84 13.67 20.22 11.67
CA ALA A 84 12.90 19.00 11.71
C ALA A 84 13.79 17.75 11.79
N ARG A 85 14.85 17.65 10.96
CA ARG A 85 15.85 16.56 11.06
C ARG A 85 16.51 16.53 12.44
N ARG A 86 16.94 17.68 12.98
CA ARG A 86 17.58 17.75 14.31
C ARG A 86 16.64 17.34 15.45
N LEU A 87 15.37 17.73 15.38
CA LEU A 87 14.36 17.36 16.38
C LEU A 87 14.05 15.86 16.36
N ARG A 88 13.91 15.26 15.17
CA ARG A 88 13.73 13.80 15.04
C ARG A 88 14.96 13.03 15.53
N GLN A 89 16.16 13.47 15.18
CA GLN A 89 17.40 12.88 15.73
C GLN A 89 17.42 12.99 17.27
N ARG A 90 17.14 14.17 17.83
CA ARG A 90 17.12 14.38 19.28
C ARG A 90 16.10 13.49 19.98
N LEU A 91 14.92 13.28 19.38
CA LEU A 91 13.91 12.36 19.90
C LEU A 91 14.44 10.92 20.01
N HIS A 92 15.19 10.42 19.01
CA HIS A 92 15.82 9.10 19.10
C HIS A 92 16.98 9.05 20.09
N GLU A 93 17.71 10.15 20.32
CA GLU A 93 18.80 10.22 21.31
C GLU A 93 18.31 10.15 22.77
N VAL A 94 17.17 10.75 23.10
CA VAL A 94 16.71 10.87 24.51
C VAL A 94 15.35 10.24 24.82
N GLY A 95 14.60 9.81 23.81
CA GLY A 95 13.26 9.25 23.96
C GLY A 95 12.18 10.31 24.27
N ALA A 96 10.91 9.90 24.10
CA ALA A 96 9.76 10.80 24.15
C ALA A 96 9.68 11.65 25.43
N SER A 97 9.84 11.07 26.62
CA SER A 97 9.64 11.78 27.89
C SER A 97 10.64 12.92 28.09
N GLN A 98 11.92 12.69 27.78
CA GLN A 98 12.96 13.72 27.88
C GLN A 98 12.83 14.74 26.74
N PHE A 99 12.44 14.32 25.53
CA PHE A 99 12.20 15.23 24.41
C PHE A 99 11.04 16.19 24.68
N VAL A 100 9.92 15.71 25.24
CA VAL A 100 8.77 16.54 25.65
C VAL A 100 9.18 17.49 26.78
N MET A 101 9.93 17.02 27.78
CA MET A 101 10.44 17.88 28.86
C MET A 101 11.38 18.97 28.33
N GLU A 102 12.28 18.62 27.40
CA GLU A 102 13.24 19.56 26.82
C GLU A 102 12.59 20.64 25.94
N ASN A 103 11.40 20.41 25.37
CA ASN A 103 10.80 21.33 24.40
C ASN A 103 9.48 21.96 24.89
N ILE A 104 8.49 21.15 25.28
CA ILE A 104 7.17 21.61 25.74
C ILE A 104 7.25 22.11 27.18
N THR A 105 7.66 21.27 28.14
CA THR A 105 7.70 21.64 29.57
C THR A 105 8.74 22.73 29.87
N SER A 106 9.71 22.92 28.98
CA SER A 106 10.70 24.01 29.04
C SER A 106 10.29 25.26 28.24
N GLU A 107 9.08 25.31 27.67
CA GLU A 107 8.54 26.40 26.85
C GLU A 107 9.44 26.85 25.68
N LYS A 108 10.31 25.96 25.16
CA LYS A 108 11.24 26.30 24.06
C LYS A 108 10.55 26.27 22.69
N MET A 109 9.55 25.41 22.53
CA MET A 109 8.81 25.22 21.29
C MET A 109 7.35 24.89 21.58
N THR A 110 6.45 25.39 20.75
CA THR A 110 5.02 25.01 20.75
C THR A 110 4.83 23.60 20.20
N ALA A 111 3.86 22.86 20.73
CA ALA A 111 3.44 21.57 20.21
C ALA A 111 2.98 21.68 18.75
N ARG A 112 2.28 22.76 18.40
CA ARG A 112 1.96 23.16 17.04
C ARG A 112 3.19 23.16 16.12
N LYS A 113 4.30 23.80 16.51
CA LYS A 113 5.52 23.81 15.69
C LYS A 113 6.20 22.44 15.68
N LEU A 114 6.20 21.70 16.80
CA LEU A 114 6.75 20.33 16.85
C LEU A 114 5.98 19.34 15.96
N CYS A 115 4.65 19.46 15.82
CA CYS A 115 3.88 18.67 14.87
C CYS A 115 4.45 18.78 13.45
N THR A 116 4.81 19.99 12.99
CA THR A 116 5.46 20.16 11.67
C THR A 116 6.84 19.49 11.57
N ALA A 117 7.57 19.34 12.69
CA ALA A 117 8.86 18.63 12.72
C ALA A 117 8.72 17.12 12.43
N PHE A 118 7.61 16.52 12.85
CA PHE A 118 7.29 15.10 12.61
C PHE A 118 6.51 14.88 11.31
N GLY A 119 6.40 15.90 10.45
CA GLY A 119 5.62 15.81 9.22
C GLY A 119 4.14 15.63 9.52
N VAL A 120 3.57 16.53 10.32
CA VAL A 120 2.13 16.67 10.55
C VAL A 120 1.67 18.03 10.02
N ARG A 121 0.72 18.04 9.08
CA ARG A 121 0.05 19.25 8.60
C ARG A 121 -1.02 19.61 9.61
N ILE A 122 -1.11 20.88 9.96
CA ILE A 122 -2.17 21.38 10.85
C ILE A 122 -3.51 21.31 10.07
N PRO A 123 -4.54 20.59 10.56
CA PRO A 123 -5.88 20.61 9.98
C PRO A 123 -6.50 21.99 10.14
N LYS A 124 -7.36 22.39 9.18
CA LYS A 124 -8.05 23.70 9.21
C LYS A 124 -8.78 23.98 10.53
N PHE A 125 -9.43 22.96 11.10
CA PHE A 125 -10.16 23.09 12.36
C PHE A 125 -9.25 23.27 13.60
N LEU A 126 -7.93 23.06 13.46
CA LEU A 126 -6.93 23.36 14.48
C LEU A 126 -6.10 24.62 14.17
N GLU A 127 -6.31 25.30 13.03
CA GLU A 127 -5.51 26.48 12.66
C GLU A 127 -5.60 27.62 13.70
N GLU A 128 -6.74 27.78 14.39
CA GLU A 128 -6.91 28.76 15.49
C GLU A 128 -6.91 28.12 16.90
N ALA A 129 -6.67 26.81 17.02
CA ALA A 129 -6.71 26.10 18.31
C ALA A 129 -5.51 26.42 19.23
N PRO A 130 -5.70 26.41 20.57
CA PRO A 130 -4.60 26.56 21.53
C PRO A 130 -3.62 25.38 21.47
N ASP A 131 -2.40 25.59 21.95
CA ASP A 131 -1.29 24.62 21.79
C ASP A 131 -1.55 23.27 22.48
N GLU A 132 -2.34 23.26 23.56
CA GLU A 132 -2.74 22.06 24.29
C GLU A 132 -3.50 21.05 23.43
N ASN A 133 -4.30 21.52 22.46
CA ASN A 133 -5.05 20.66 21.53
C ASN A 133 -4.11 19.87 20.60
N PHE A 134 -2.85 20.27 20.46
CA PHE A 134 -1.86 19.54 19.65
C PHE A 134 -1.15 18.42 20.42
N TYR A 135 -1.30 18.32 21.74
CA TYR A 135 -0.53 17.36 22.55
C TYR A 135 -0.83 15.88 22.20
N GLN A 136 -2.08 15.53 21.90
CA GLN A 136 -2.46 14.17 21.50
C GLN A 136 -1.88 13.81 20.12
N LEU A 137 -2.09 14.70 19.14
CA LEU A 137 -1.57 14.56 17.77
C LEU A 137 -0.03 14.50 17.74
N LEU A 138 0.63 15.33 18.55
CA LEU A 138 2.08 15.30 18.74
C LEU A 138 2.54 14.00 19.39
N GLY A 139 1.82 13.48 20.38
CA GLY A 139 2.12 12.20 21.03
C GLY A 139 2.06 11.03 20.07
N LEU A 140 1.03 10.98 19.21
CA LEU A 140 0.91 9.99 18.14
C LEU A 140 2.03 10.13 17.10
N ALA A 141 2.36 11.36 16.68
CA ALA A 141 3.45 11.61 15.72
C ALA A 141 4.83 11.22 16.27
N ILE A 142 5.11 11.51 17.54
CA ILE A 142 6.31 11.10 18.27
C ILE A 142 6.40 9.56 18.34
N ASN A 143 5.29 8.89 18.63
CA ASN A 143 5.22 7.43 18.68
C ASN A 143 5.45 6.82 17.27
N ARG A 144 4.85 7.40 16.23
CA ARG A 144 5.06 7.00 14.82
C ARG A 144 6.53 7.13 14.42
N GLU A 145 7.19 8.23 14.78
CA GLU A 145 8.62 8.43 14.50
C GLU A 145 9.51 7.42 15.25
N LEU A 146 9.31 7.26 16.56
CA LEU A 146 10.09 6.31 17.38
C LEU A 146 9.95 4.86 16.92
N ASN A 147 8.79 4.47 16.39
CA ASN A 147 8.54 3.12 15.90
C ASN A 147 9.15 2.85 14.51
N LYS A 148 9.57 3.85 13.74
CA LYS A 148 10.22 3.63 12.44
C LYS A 148 11.42 2.69 12.57
N ARG A 149 11.70 1.94 11.49
CA ARG A 149 12.96 1.20 11.35
C ARG A 149 14.15 2.18 11.38
N PRO A 150 15.26 1.90 12.11
CA PRO A 150 16.49 2.68 11.98
C PRO A 150 17.21 2.32 10.68
N ARG A 151 17.95 3.27 10.08
CA ARG A 151 18.78 2.98 8.90
C ARG A 151 20.00 2.14 9.26
N LEU A 152 20.45 1.35 8.29
CA LEU A 152 21.69 0.57 8.35
C LEU A 152 22.85 1.40 7.79
N GLU A 153 23.57 2.11 8.66
CA GLU A 153 24.70 3.00 8.34
C GLU A 153 25.79 2.39 7.44
N GLN A 154 25.93 1.06 7.40
CA GLN A 154 26.88 0.36 6.54
C GLN A 154 26.48 0.27 5.05
N TYR A 155 25.32 0.80 4.67
CA TYR A 155 24.81 0.82 3.30
C TYR A 155 24.33 2.24 2.97
N LYS A 156 24.94 2.92 1.99
CA LYS A 156 24.58 4.31 1.62
C LYS A 156 24.49 4.58 0.11
N THR A 157 25.18 3.79 -0.70
CA THR A 157 25.46 4.13 -2.11
C THR A 157 24.84 3.16 -3.12
N ILE A 158 24.75 3.57 -4.38
CA ILE A 158 24.36 2.67 -5.47
C ILE A 158 25.34 1.49 -5.67
N ASP A 159 26.60 1.62 -5.23
CA ASP A 159 27.57 0.54 -5.26
C ASP A 159 27.32 -0.48 -4.13
N ASP A 160 26.86 -0.02 -2.96
CA ASP A 160 26.35 -0.89 -1.89
C ASP A 160 25.09 -1.64 -2.36
N ALA A 161 24.19 -0.97 -3.08
CA ALA A 161 23.02 -1.60 -3.69
C ALA A 161 23.42 -2.67 -4.71
N ALA A 162 24.39 -2.38 -5.59
CA ALA A 162 24.90 -3.35 -6.57
C ALA A 162 25.59 -4.55 -5.90
N LYS A 163 26.32 -4.32 -4.80
CA LYS A 163 26.92 -5.37 -3.96
C LYS A 163 25.85 -6.22 -3.29
N LEU A 164 24.81 -5.62 -2.73
CA LEU A 164 23.66 -6.34 -2.14
C LEU A 164 22.96 -7.21 -3.18
N LEU A 165 22.75 -6.74 -4.41
CA LEU A 165 22.22 -7.57 -5.50
C LEU A 165 23.08 -8.81 -5.81
N LEU A 166 24.40 -8.73 -5.61
CA LEU A 166 25.30 -9.87 -5.80
C LEU A 166 25.29 -10.84 -4.62
N GLU A 167 25.30 -10.32 -3.38
CA GLU A 167 25.35 -11.12 -2.15
C GLU A 167 24.03 -11.83 -1.81
N ARG A 168 22.88 -11.17 -2.02
CA ARG A 168 21.56 -11.57 -1.52
C ARG A 168 20.81 -12.51 -2.46
N LYS A 169 19.91 -13.36 -1.93
CA LYS A 169 19.28 -14.48 -2.67
C LYS A 169 17.76 -14.52 -2.62
N ASN A 170 17.16 -13.86 -1.64
CA ASN A 170 15.73 -13.86 -1.37
C ASN A 170 15.23 -12.41 -1.42
N ILE A 171 15.41 -11.78 -2.58
CA ILE A 171 15.11 -10.36 -2.77
C ILE A 171 13.59 -10.18 -2.91
N MET A 172 12.99 -9.41 -2.01
CA MET A 172 11.60 -8.96 -2.11
C MET A 172 11.55 -7.65 -2.90
N ILE A 173 10.68 -7.58 -3.90
CA ILE A 173 10.45 -6.39 -4.72
C ILE A 173 9.04 -5.86 -4.44
N ILE A 174 8.91 -4.59 -4.06
CA ILE A 174 7.61 -3.91 -3.91
C ILE A 174 7.48 -2.88 -5.03
N THR A 175 6.41 -2.94 -5.83
CA THR A 175 6.22 -2.09 -7.02
C THR A 175 4.90 -1.34 -7.02
N GLY A 176 4.89 -0.16 -7.63
CA GLY A 176 3.67 0.56 -7.98
C GLY A 176 3.81 1.30 -9.31
N ALA A 177 2.79 2.10 -9.64
CA ALA A 177 2.53 2.56 -11.01
C ALA A 177 3.68 3.34 -11.68
N GLY A 178 4.61 3.91 -10.90
CA GLY A 178 5.83 4.54 -11.39
C GLY A 178 6.62 3.65 -12.36
N ILE A 179 6.67 2.33 -12.13
CA ILE A 179 7.41 1.39 -12.99
C ILE A 179 6.77 1.14 -14.37
N SER A 180 5.51 1.54 -14.55
CA SER A 180 4.74 1.44 -15.80
C SER A 180 4.70 2.77 -16.57
N THR A 181 5.10 3.90 -15.95
CA THR A 181 4.93 5.25 -16.56
C THR A 181 5.66 5.46 -17.88
N SER A 182 6.76 4.76 -18.13
CA SER A 182 7.49 4.83 -19.42
C SER A 182 6.81 4.11 -20.57
N LEU A 183 5.72 3.36 -20.32
CA LEU A 183 4.79 2.86 -21.36
C LEU A 183 3.74 3.89 -21.78
N GLY A 184 3.63 5.01 -21.06
CA GLY A 184 2.52 5.97 -21.21
C GLY A 184 1.28 5.62 -20.38
N ILE A 185 1.30 4.53 -19.61
CA ILE A 185 0.30 4.24 -18.57
C ILE A 185 0.45 5.33 -17.49
N PRO A 186 -0.56 6.18 -17.26
CA PRO A 186 -0.49 7.17 -16.19
C PRO A 186 -0.50 6.48 -14.83
N ASP A 187 0.22 7.04 -13.86
CA ASP A 187 0.00 6.66 -12.48
C ASP A 187 -1.35 7.22 -11.98
N PHE A 188 -1.74 6.88 -10.76
CA PHE A 188 -2.96 7.44 -10.18
C PHE A 188 -2.77 8.90 -9.72
N ARG A 189 -1.57 9.24 -9.21
CA ARG A 189 -1.38 10.39 -8.30
C ARG A 189 -0.45 11.51 -8.80
N SER A 190 0.20 11.42 -9.97
CA SER A 190 1.08 12.50 -10.45
C SER A 190 0.31 13.80 -10.72
N LYS A 191 0.85 14.92 -10.22
CA LYS A 191 0.34 16.28 -10.43
C LYS A 191 0.18 16.55 -11.94
N ASN A 192 -1.02 16.88 -12.39
CA ASN A 192 -1.43 17.17 -13.80
C ASN A 192 -1.48 15.98 -14.79
N THR A 193 -0.73 14.90 -14.60
CA THR A 193 -0.66 13.78 -15.58
C THR A 193 -1.37 12.50 -15.12
N GLY A 194 -1.47 12.28 -13.81
CA GLY A 194 -2.06 11.07 -13.23
C GLY A 194 -3.58 10.99 -13.38
N PHE A 195 -4.13 9.78 -13.21
CA PHE A 195 -5.55 9.48 -13.38
C PHE A 195 -6.45 10.41 -12.54
N TYR A 196 -6.15 10.62 -11.26
CA TYR A 196 -6.92 11.49 -10.38
C TYR A 196 -6.90 12.97 -10.82
N SER A 197 -5.80 13.44 -11.41
CA SER A 197 -5.73 14.80 -11.98
C SER A 197 -6.73 14.99 -13.13
N ARG A 198 -7.09 13.91 -13.86
CA ARG A 198 -8.13 13.96 -14.91
C ARG A 198 -9.54 13.97 -14.31
N LEU A 199 -9.77 13.20 -13.25
CA LEU A 199 -11.08 13.15 -12.59
C LEU A 199 -11.49 14.49 -11.98
N LEU A 200 -10.56 15.19 -11.33
CA LEU A 200 -10.74 16.57 -10.87
C LEU A 200 -11.09 17.53 -12.02
N GLN A 201 -10.46 17.37 -13.19
CA GLN A 201 -10.78 18.16 -14.40
C GLN A 201 -12.13 17.79 -15.03
N MET A 202 -12.65 16.59 -14.76
CA MET A 202 -13.97 16.13 -15.22
C MET A 202 -15.10 16.50 -14.24
N GLY A 203 -14.78 17.08 -13.08
CA GLY A 203 -15.76 17.52 -12.09
C GLY A 203 -16.14 16.47 -11.04
N TYR A 204 -15.26 15.50 -10.77
CA TYR A 204 -15.33 14.69 -9.55
C TYR A 204 -14.55 15.41 -8.44
N ASP A 205 -15.17 15.64 -7.29
CA ASP A 205 -14.51 16.30 -6.16
C ASP A 205 -13.50 15.37 -5.46
N GLU A 206 -13.83 14.07 -5.32
CA GLU A 206 -12.98 13.04 -4.69
C GLU A 206 -12.68 11.88 -5.66
N PRO A 207 -11.51 11.88 -6.34
CA PRO A 207 -11.14 10.87 -7.34
C PRO A 207 -11.09 9.41 -6.84
N GLU A 208 -10.82 9.22 -5.55
CA GLU A 208 -10.82 7.95 -4.86
C GLU A 208 -12.20 7.24 -4.88
N GLU A 209 -13.32 8.00 -4.88
CA GLU A 209 -14.70 7.48 -4.87
C GLU A 209 -15.01 6.52 -6.04
N VAL A 210 -14.33 6.70 -7.18
CA VAL A 210 -14.47 5.85 -8.37
C VAL A 210 -14.08 4.39 -8.12
N PHE A 211 -13.24 4.17 -7.10
CA PHE A 211 -12.81 2.85 -6.64
C PHE A 211 -13.35 2.50 -5.26
N ASP A 212 -14.34 3.22 -4.73
CA ASP A 212 -15.08 2.77 -3.54
C ASP A 212 -16.11 1.69 -3.92
N ILE A 213 -16.27 0.71 -3.02
CA ILE A 213 -17.11 -0.45 -3.29
C ILE A 213 -18.61 -0.20 -3.11
N HIS A 214 -19.00 0.71 -2.22
CA HIS A 214 -20.39 1.10 -2.03
C HIS A 214 -20.86 1.93 -3.23
N ASN A 215 -20.05 2.90 -3.65
CA ASN A 215 -20.27 3.69 -4.86
C ASN A 215 -20.36 2.81 -6.12
N PHE A 216 -19.57 1.73 -6.21
CA PHE A 216 -19.68 0.77 -7.32
C PHE A 216 -20.99 -0.04 -7.28
N ASP A 217 -21.45 -0.49 -6.12
CA ASP A 217 -22.69 -1.27 -6.02
C ASP A 217 -23.95 -0.39 -6.17
N GLU A 218 -23.88 0.92 -5.85
CA GLU A 218 -24.94 1.90 -6.11
C GLU A 218 -24.97 2.35 -7.59
N ASN A 219 -23.84 2.80 -8.13
CA ASN A 219 -23.74 3.33 -9.49
C ASN A 219 -22.46 2.86 -10.22
N PRO A 220 -22.42 1.62 -10.74
CA PRO A 220 -21.25 1.08 -11.42
C PRO A 220 -20.92 1.82 -12.72
N ARG A 221 -21.80 2.69 -13.24
CA ARG A 221 -21.53 3.49 -14.44
C ARG A 221 -20.37 4.46 -14.26
N THR A 222 -20.15 4.98 -13.05
CA THR A 222 -19.03 5.88 -12.74
C THR A 222 -17.70 5.18 -13.04
N PHE A 223 -17.48 3.99 -12.48
CA PHE A 223 -16.32 3.16 -12.81
C PHE A 223 -16.28 2.81 -14.30
N TYR A 224 -17.38 2.28 -14.87
CA TYR A 224 -17.39 1.82 -16.26
C TYR A 224 -17.15 2.93 -17.30
N ALA A 225 -17.50 4.18 -17.02
CA ALA A 225 -17.21 5.31 -17.90
C ALA A 225 -15.70 5.63 -18.00
N LEU A 226 -14.95 5.33 -16.93
CA LEU A 226 -13.54 5.70 -16.77
C LEU A 226 -12.60 4.51 -16.99
N ALA A 227 -13.08 3.30 -16.69
CA ALA A 227 -12.33 2.05 -16.76
C ALA A 227 -11.82 1.69 -18.16
N GLY A 228 -12.38 2.27 -19.23
CA GLY A 228 -11.87 2.13 -20.59
C GLY A 228 -10.42 2.61 -20.75
N ASP A 229 -10.03 3.68 -20.04
CA ASP A 229 -8.65 4.21 -19.99
C ASP A 229 -7.71 3.35 -19.12
N ILE A 230 -8.25 2.38 -18.37
CA ILE A 230 -7.54 1.54 -17.39
C ILE A 230 -7.32 0.10 -17.93
N ILE A 231 -7.99 -0.30 -19.02
CA ILE A 231 -7.71 -1.58 -19.68
C ILE A 231 -6.29 -1.54 -20.27
N PRO A 232 -5.38 -2.44 -19.88
CA PRO A 232 -3.99 -2.38 -20.32
C PRO A 232 -3.81 -2.78 -21.80
N ASP A 233 -2.87 -2.12 -22.49
CA ASP A 233 -2.35 -2.49 -23.83
C ASP A 233 -1.13 -3.42 -23.67
N LEU A 234 -1.38 -4.73 -23.76
CA LEU A 234 -0.56 -5.76 -23.10
C LEU A 234 0.64 -6.32 -23.91
N GLU A 235 1.09 -5.65 -24.97
CA GLU A 235 2.23 -6.10 -25.79
C GLU A 235 3.61 -5.54 -25.35
N LYS A 236 3.68 -4.79 -24.25
CA LYS A 236 4.89 -4.03 -23.87
C LYS A 236 5.10 -4.06 -22.34
N TRP A 237 6.38 -4.11 -21.93
CA TRP A 237 6.84 -3.94 -20.55
C TRP A 237 8.05 -3.01 -20.51
N THR A 238 8.47 -2.56 -19.33
CA THR A 238 9.55 -1.58 -19.14
C THR A 238 10.89 -2.26 -18.80
N PRO A 239 12.04 -1.58 -18.97
CA PRO A 239 13.32 -1.99 -18.39
C PRO A 239 13.25 -2.38 -16.90
N THR A 240 12.40 -1.70 -16.11
CA THR A 240 12.16 -2.04 -14.70
C THR A 240 11.48 -3.41 -14.53
N HIS A 241 10.51 -3.75 -15.38
CA HIS A 241 9.92 -5.09 -15.40
C HIS A 241 10.92 -6.16 -15.86
N GLU A 242 11.72 -5.86 -16.90
CA GLU A 242 12.81 -6.73 -17.38
C GLU A 242 13.86 -6.98 -16.28
N PHE A 243 14.13 -5.99 -15.42
CA PHE A 243 15.05 -6.13 -14.30
C PHE A 243 14.51 -7.09 -13.23
N ILE A 244 13.21 -7.06 -12.93
CA ILE A 244 12.58 -8.03 -12.01
C ILE A 244 12.59 -9.44 -12.63
N ARG A 245 12.37 -9.56 -13.95
CA ARG A 245 12.55 -10.83 -14.69
C ARG A 245 14.00 -11.33 -14.64
N LEU A 246 14.99 -10.44 -14.75
CA LEU A 246 16.41 -10.75 -14.63
C LEU A 246 16.80 -11.22 -13.21
N LEU A 247 16.16 -10.69 -12.16
CA LEU A 247 16.31 -11.20 -10.79
C LEU A 247 15.71 -12.60 -10.62
N GLN A 248 14.58 -12.89 -11.28
CA GLN A 248 14.00 -14.22 -11.31
C GLN A 248 14.90 -15.23 -12.02
N ASP A 249 15.46 -14.88 -13.18
CA ASP A 249 16.32 -15.77 -13.98
C ASP A 249 17.72 -15.95 -13.39
N LYS A 250 18.10 -15.14 -12.39
CA LYS A 250 19.27 -15.34 -11.53
C LYS A 250 18.94 -16.08 -10.23
N GLU A 251 17.73 -16.62 -10.09
CA GLU A 251 17.20 -17.29 -8.89
C GLU A 251 17.27 -16.43 -7.61
N LYS A 252 17.23 -15.09 -7.76
CA LYS A 252 17.35 -14.11 -6.66
C LYS A 252 16.03 -13.47 -6.23
N LEU A 253 14.99 -13.52 -7.06
CA LEU A 253 13.66 -13.02 -6.72
C LEU A 253 12.97 -13.97 -5.73
N LEU A 254 12.68 -13.50 -4.50
CA LEU A 254 11.80 -14.20 -3.56
C LEU A 254 10.35 -14.06 -4.02
N THR A 255 9.88 -12.82 -4.14
CA THR A 255 8.53 -12.38 -4.52
C THR A 255 8.56 -10.94 -4.99
N ASN A 256 7.73 -10.60 -5.97
CA ASN A 256 7.33 -9.24 -6.31
C ASN A 256 5.89 -9.00 -5.83
N TYR A 257 5.73 -8.08 -4.89
CA TYR A 257 4.44 -7.53 -4.44
C TYR A 257 4.15 -6.29 -5.27
N THR A 258 3.16 -6.34 -6.14
CA THR A 258 2.79 -5.19 -6.99
C THR A 258 1.46 -4.58 -6.57
N GLN A 259 1.45 -3.25 -6.49
CA GLN A 259 0.24 -2.43 -6.35
C GLN A 259 -0.46 -2.21 -7.70
N ASN A 260 0.14 -2.65 -8.80
CA ASN A 260 -0.37 -2.48 -10.15
C ASN A 260 -1.47 -3.49 -10.47
N ILE A 261 -2.48 -3.00 -11.18
CA ILE A 261 -3.59 -3.80 -11.74
C ILE A 261 -3.41 -4.07 -13.24
N ASP A 262 -2.40 -3.44 -13.86
CA ASP A 262 -2.11 -3.47 -15.31
C ASP A 262 -1.60 -4.83 -15.81
N ASN A 263 -1.18 -5.71 -14.89
CA ASN A 263 -0.72 -7.08 -15.16
C ASN A 263 0.58 -7.16 -16.00
N VAL A 264 1.31 -6.06 -16.19
CA VAL A 264 2.50 -5.99 -17.05
C VAL A 264 3.62 -6.91 -16.53
N GLU A 265 3.67 -7.19 -15.23
CA GLU A 265 4.58 -8.14 -14.60
C GLU A 265 4.48 -9.55 -15.20
N ALA A 266 3.25 -10.01 -15.45
CA ALA A 266 3.02 -11.33 -16.05
C ALA A 266 3.44 -11.38 -17.53
N HIS A 267 3.34 -10.25 -18.24
CA HIS A 267 3.71 -10.12 -19.66
C HIS A 267 5.24 -10.01 -19.85
N ALA A 268 5.94 -9.43 -18.88
CA ALA A 268 7.39 -9.55 -18.71
C ALA A 268 7.84 -10.96 -18.27
N GLY A 269 6.92 -11.91 -18.08
CA GLY A 269 7.20 -13.30 -17.73
C GLY A 269 7.62 -13.52 -16.27
N ILE A 270 7.25 -12.64 -15.34
CA ILE A 270 7.39 -12.92 -13.91
C ILE A 270 6.40 -14.04 -13.55
N ARG A 271 6.89 -15.10 -12.90
CA ARG A 271 6.08 -16.30 -12.64
C ARG A 271 5.00 -16.04 -11.59
N LYS A 272 3.87 -16.74 -11.71
CA LYS A 272 2.76 -16.63 -10.75
C LYS A 272 3.14 -17.06 -9.32
N ASP A 273 4.12 -17.95 -9.12
CA ASP A 273 4.65 -18.27 -7.77
C ASP A 273 5.55 -17.17 -7.18
N LYS A 274 5.88 -16.15 -7.99
CA LYS A 274 6.77 -15.03 -7.70
C LYS A 274 6.08 -13.66 -7.77
N LEU A 275 4.78 -13.61 -8.04
CA LEU A 275 4.01 -12.37 -8.21
C LEU A 275 2.79 -12.37 -7.28
N ILE A 276 2.66 -11.32 -6.47
CA ILE A 276 1.48 -11.04 -5.65
C ILE A 276 0.90 -9.71 -6.12
N GLN A 277 -0.27 -9.74 -6.75
CA GLN A 277 -1.02 -8.55 -7.16
C GLN A 277 -1.85 -8.08 -5.96
N CYS A 278 -1.27 -7.17 -5.16
CA CYS A 278 -1.82 -6.76 -3.86
C CYS A 278 -3.24 -6.21 -4.01
N HIS A 279 -3.47 -5.34 -4.99
CA HIS A 279 -4.76 -4.72 -5.25
C HIS A 279 -5.58 -5.50 -6.30
N GLY A 280 -5.36 -6.82 -6.44
CA GLY A 280 -6.02 -7.64 -7.46
C GLY A 280 -5.60 -7.26 -8.89
N SER A 281 -6.37 -7.70 -9.90
CA SER A 281 -6.07 -7.40 -11.31
C SER A 281 -7.23 -7.65 -12.27
N TRP A 282 -7.05 -7.22 -13.53
CA TRP A 282 -7.96 -7.50 -14.65
C TRP A 282 -8.04 -8.97 -15.09
N ALA A 283 -7.34 -9.92 -14.44
CA ALA A 283 -7.26 -11.31 -14.90
C ALA A 283 -8.61 -12.04 -14.89
N THR A 284 -9.47 -11.76 -13.91
CA THR A 284 -10.83 -12.31 -13.80
C THR A 284 -11.84 -11.25 -13.35
N ALA A 285 -13.12 -11.51 -13.57
CA ALA A 285 -14.23 -10.68 -13.10
C ALA A 285 -15.30 -11.53 -12.41
N THR A 286 -15.83 -11.05 -11.29
CA THR A 286 -16.81 -11.74 -10.45
C THR A 286 -18.14 -11.00 -10.42
N CYS A 287 -19.25 -11.72 -10.56
CA CYS A 287 -20.59 -11.15 -10.40
C CYS A 287 -20.84 -10.71 -8.94
N ARG A 288 -21.20 -9.44 -8.72
CA ARG A 288 -21.54 -8.92 -7.38
C ARG A 288 -22.65 -9.74 -6.71
N LYS A 289 -23.65 -10.17 -7.47
CA LYS A 289 -24.87 -10.88 -7.02
C LYS A 289 -24.67 -12.39 -6.81
N CYS A 290 -24.35 -13.16 -7.86
CA CYS A 290 -24.27 -14.63 -7.78
C CYS A 290 -22.85 -15.18 -7.55
N LYS A 291 -21.83 -14.31 -7.41
CA LYS A 291 -20.40 -14.63 -7.24
C LYS A 291 -19.81 -15.56 -8.33
N PHE A 292 -20.48 -15.70 -9.47
CA PHE A 292 -19.94 -16.39 -10.65
C PHE A 292 -18.76 -15.61 -11.23
N LYS A 293 -17.64 -16.29 -11.50
CA LYS A 293 -16.39 -15.71 -11.98
C LYS A 293 -16.12 -16.10 -13.44
N VAL A 294 -15.60 -15.15 -14.22
CA VAL A 294 -15.23 -15.30 -15.64
C VAL A 294 -13.81 -14.75 -15.88
N PRO A 295 -13.12 -15.10 -16.99
CA PRO A 295 -11.92 -14.40 -17.42
C PRO A 295 -12.22 -12.92 -17.69
N GLY A 296 -11.32 -12.00 -17.31
CA GLY A 296 -11.59 -10.56 -17.39
C GLY A 296 -11.80 -10.05 -18.82
N GLU A 297 -11.17 -10.70 -19.81
CA GLU A 297 -11.39 -10.47 -21.24
C GLU A 297 -12.88 -10.47 -21.62
N ALA A 298 -13.70 -11.31 -20.96
CA ALA A 298 -15.13 -11.42 -21.22
C ALA A 298 -15.95 -10.18 -20.83
N ILE A 299 -15.38 -9.21 -20.13
CA ILE A 299 -16.00 -7.90 -19.84
C ILE A 299 -15.30 -6.73 -20.55
N PHE A 300 -14.18 -6.94 -21.25
CA PHE A 300 -13.41 -5.82 -21.83
C PHE A 300 -14.19 -5.04 -22.88
N ASP A 301 -15.02 -5.69 -23.70
CA ASP A 301 -15.83 -4.99 -24.72
C ASP A 301 -17.00 -4.20 -24.10
N ASP A 302 -17.53 -4.64 -22.96
CA ASP A 302 -18.50 -3.88 -22.16
C ASP A 302 -17.84 -2.63 -21.53
N VAL A 303 -16.63 -2.79 -20.97
CA VAL A 303 -15.82 -1.69 -20.41
C VAL A 303 -15.42 -0.68 -21.50
N ARG A 304 -14.94 -1.12 -22.67
CA ARG A 304 -14.64 -0.26 -23.83
C ARG A 304 -15.86 0.49 -24.34
N ALA A 305 -17.05 -0.10 -24.22
CA ALA A 305 -18.32 0.53 -24.57
C ALA A 305 -18.92 1.39 -23.43
N GLN A 306 -18.15 1.65 -22.36
CA GLN A 306 -18.56 2.43 -21.18
C GLN A 306 -19.88 1.96 -20.53
N ARG A 307 -20.18 0.65 -20.64
CA ARG A 307 -21.43 0.05 -20.19
C ARG A 307 -21.18 -1.03 -19.14
N PRO A 308 -21.83 -0.97 -17.96
CA PRO A 308 -21.73 -2.03 -16.96
C PRO A 308 -21.99 -3.42 -17.54
N ALA A 309 -21.05 -4.34 -17.32
CA ALA A 309 -21.15 -5.71 -17.80
C ALA A 309 -22.12 -6.50 -16.93
N GLU A 310 -23.13 -7.12 -17.54
CA GLU A 310 -24.19 -7.83 -16.83
C GLU A 310 -23.93 -9.35 -16.82
N CYS A 311 -24.02 -9.99 -15.66
CA CYS A 311 -23.75 -11.41 -15.52
C CYS A 311 -24.73 -12.28 -16.33
N GLN A 312 -24.22 -12.95 -17.36
CA GLN A 312 -25.02 -13.85 -18.20
C GLN A 312 -25.73 -14.93 -17.38
N ARG A 313 -25.03 -15.55 -16.41
CA ARG A 313 -25.65 -16.55 -15.52
C ARG A 313 -26.87 -16.00 -14.77
N CYS A 314 -26.82 -14.75 -14.29
CA CYS A 314 -28.00 -14.14 -13.67
C CYS A 314 -29.13 -13.96 -14.70
N LYS A 315 -28.82 -13.55 -15.94
CA LYS A 315 -29.82 -13.43 -17.02
C LYS A 315 -30.49 -14.77 -17.31
N ASP A 316 -29.71 -15.84 -17.36
CA ASP A 316 -30.21 -17.20 -17.59
C ASP A 316 -31.10 -17.67 -16.41
N GLU A 317 -30.67 -17.42 -15.17
CA GLU A 317 -31.45 -17.70 -13.94
C GLU A 317 -32.75 -16.88 -13.85
N ILE A 318 -32.78 -15.66 -14.41
CA ILE A 318 -33.99 -14.82 -14.51
C ILE A 318 -34.91 -15.31 -15.63
N ALA A 319 -34.36 -15.61 -16.82
CA ALA A 319 -35.11 -16.12 -17.97
C ALA A 319 -35.73 -17.51 -17.71
N ALA A 320 -35.09 -18.33 -16.86
CA ALA A 320 -35.59 -19.62 -16.42
C ALA A 320 -36.76 -19.52 -15.41
N GLN A 321 -37.01 -18.37 -14.80
CA GLN A 321 -38.13 -18.22 -13.86
C GLN A 321 -39.47 -18.21 -14.60
N PRO A 322 -40.43 -19.06 -14.22
CA PRO A 322 -41.75 -19.05 -14.84
C PRO A 322 -42.45 -17.72 -14.48
N SER A 323 -42.69 -16.89 -15.50
CA SER A 323 -43.34 -15.59 -15.30
C SER A 323 -44.62 -15.76 -14.48
N LYS A 324 -44.70 -15.08 -13.33
CA LYS A 324 -45.86 -15.08 -12.43
C LYS A 324 -47.05 -14.49 -13.19
N LYS A 325 -47.81 -15.34 -13.88
CA LYS A 325 -48.94 -14.95 -14.74
C LYS A 325 -49.84 -13.99 -13.97
N ARG A 326 -49.92 -12.73 -14.43
CA ARG A 326 -50.73 -11.67 -13.82
C ARG A 326 -52.11 -12.24 -13.52
N LYS A 327 -52.44 -12.41 -12.23
CA LYS A 327 -53.70 -13.01 -11.78
C LYS A 327 -54.83 -12.06 -12.16
N ARG A 328 -55.38 -12.23 -13.37
CA ARG A 328 -56.51 -11.44 -13.87
C ARG A 328 -57.62 -11.56 -12.84
N GLN A 329 -57.87 -10.48 -12.09
CA GLN A 329 -59.05 -10.39 -11.25
C GLN A 329 -60.25 -10.47 -12.19
N SER A 330 -60.97 -11.58 -12.13
CA SER A 330 -62.21 -11.78 -12.87
C SER A 330 -63.25 -10.84 -12.31
N ASN A 331 -63.71 -9.88 -13.11
CA ASN A 331 -64.78 -8.95 -12.72
C ASN A 331 -66.02 -9.75 -12.29
N ALA A 332 -66.34 -9.69 -10.99
CA ALA A 332 -67.50 -10.34 -10.39
C ALA A 332 -68.27 -9.29 -9.59
N ASN A 333 -69.46 -8.91 -10.06
CA ASN A 333 -70.33 -7.95 -9.38
C ASN A 333 -70.77 -8.51 -8.01
N GLY A 334 -70.49 -7.77 -6.93
CA GLY A 334 -70.75 -8.23 -5.55
C GLY A 334 -70.94 -7.10 -4.54
N SER A 335 -72.15 -6.52 -4.54
CA SER A 335 -72.79 -5.72 -3.47
C SER A 335 -71.95 -5.15 -2.29
N ARG A 336 -71.98 -3.82 -2.14
CA ARG A 336 -71.55 -3.01 -0.98
C ARG A 336 -71.69 -3.69 0.40
N LYS A 337 -70.67 -3.55 1.25
CA LYS A 337 -70.84 -3.35 2.71
C LYS A 337 -69.74 -2.44 3.25
N LYS A 338 -70.08 -1.55 4.20
CA LYS A 338 -69.18 -0.51 4.76
C LYS A 338 -68.96 -0.75 6.25
N ARG A 339 -67.72 -1.05 6.64
CA ARG A 339 -67.04 -0.97 7.94
C ARG A 339 -65.53 -0.98 7.59
N SER A 340 -64.67 -0.05 8.02
CA SER A 340 -64.41 0.54 9.35
C SER A 340 -63.36 -0.26 10.13
N SER A 341 -62.29 0.45 10.47
CA SER A 341 -61.10 0.08 11.26
C SER A 341 -59.88 -0.48 10.48
N ASP A 342 -58.75 0.18 10.78
CA ASP A 342 -57.36 -0.27 10.91
C ASP A 342 -56.48 -0.65 9.69
N GLU A 343 -55.22 -0.17 9.76
CA GLU A 343 -53.99 -0.68 9.13
C GLU A 343 -53.85 -0.67 7.59
N ASP A 344 -54.05 0.48 6.95
CA ASP A 344 -53.40 0.78 5.67
C ASP A 344 -51.91 1.15 5.89
N SER A 345 -51.07 0.14 6.09
CA SER A 345 -49.63 0.29 5.89
C SER A 345 -49.34 0.32 4.39
N GLU A 346 -49.14 1.51 3.82
CA GLU A 346 -48.65 1.67 2.45
C GLU A 346 -47.16 1.27 2.37
N SER A 347 -46.91 -0.03 2.54
CA SER A 347 -45.72 -0.67 1.99
C SER A 347 -45.87 -0.62 0.48
N ASP A 348 -45.29 0.43 -0.13
CA ASP A 348 -45.18 0.61 -1.57
C ASP A 348 -44.37 -0.56 -2.16
N GLY A 349 -45.10 -1.63 -2.47
CA GLY A 349 -44.61 -2.85 -3.07
C GLY A 349 -44.22 -2.62 -4.53
N ALA A 350 -43.23 -1.75 -4.76
CA ALA A 350 -42.47 -1.69 -5.98
C ALA A 350 -41.98 -3.11 -6.28
N PHE A 351 -42.61 -3.74 -7.28
CA PHE A 351 -42.35 -5.14 -7.62
C PHE A 351 -40.88 -5.27 -7.99
N ASP A 352 -40.11 -5.92 -7.12
CA ASP A 352 -38.67 -6.10 -7.26
C ASP A 352 -38.37 -6.83 -8.57
N ILE A 353 -38.08 -6.06 -9.63
CA ILE A 353 -37.87 -6.58 -10.99
C ILE A 353 -36.53 -7.29 -10.95
N PRO A 354 -36.46 -8.61 -11.19
CA PRO A 354 -35.21 -9.34 -11.05
C PRO A 354 -34.17 -8.83 -12.05
N GLN A 355 -33.25 -7.98 -11.60
CA GLN A 355 -32.12 -7.50 -12.39
C GLN A 355 -30.97 -8.51 -12.37
N PRO A 356 -30.21 -8.67 -13.46
CA PRO A 356 -28.96 -9.42 -13.44
C PRO A 356 -27.94 -8.72 -12.54
N GLY A 357 -27.06 -9.47 -11.88
CA GLY A 357 -25.96 -8.86 -11.14
C GLY A 357 -24.90 -8.32 -12.09
N ILE A 358 -24.32 -7.17 -11.76
CA ILE A 358 -23.18 -6.60 -12.50
C ILE A 358 -21.91 -7.43 -12.23
N MET A 359 -21.06 -7.54 -13.25
CA MET A 359 -19.71 -8.10 -13.16
C MET A 359 -18.75 -6.99 -12.74
N LYS A 360 -17.94 -7.25 -11.72
CA LYS A 360 -16.84 -6.36 -11.29
C LYS A 360 -15.50 -7.06 -11.62
N PRO A 361 -14.50 -6.38 -12.18
CA PRO A 361 -13.15 -6.94 -12.27
C PRO A 361 -12.62 -7.25 -10.86
N ASP A 362 -11.78 -8.27 -10.73
CA ASP A 362 -11.20 -8.70 -9.46
C ASP A 362 -10.01 -7.83 -9.02
N ILE A 363 -10.15 -6.53 -9.21
CA ILE A 363 -9.36 -5.44 -8.62
C ILE A 363 -9.92 -5.16 -7.22
N THR A 364 -9.08 -5.03 -6.21
CA THR A 364 -9.50 -4.63 -4.85
C THR A 364 -9.91 -3.16 -4.86
N PHE A 365 -11.13 -2.88 -4.44
CA PHE A 365 -11.67 -1.53 -4.27
C PHE A 365 -11.47 -1.06 -2.82
N PHE A 366 -11.57 0.25 -2.56
CA PHE A 366 -11.67 0.75 -1.19
C PHE A 366 -12.90 0.13 -0.52
N GLY A 367 -12.76 -0.24 0.77
CA GLY A 367 -13.75 -1.04 1.49
C GLY A 367 -13.73 -2.56 1.21
N GLU A 368 -13.00 -3.05 0.19
CA GLU A 368 -12.83 -4.50 -0.02
C GLU A 368 -11.61 -5.08 0.70
N ALA A 369 -11.74 -6.31 1.19
CA ALA A 369 -10.61 -7.09 1.66
C ALA A 369 -9.68 -7.47 0.50
N LEU A 370 -8.38 -7.37 0.74
CA LEU A 370 -7.33 -7.79 -0.19
C LEU A 370 -7.34 -9.32 -0.38
N PRO A 371 -6.75 -9.85 -1.47
CA PRO A 371 -6.64 -11.29 -1.67
C PRO A 371 -5.92 -11.97 -0.49
N ASN A 372 -6.52 -13.01 0.09
CA ASN A 372 -5.97 -13.74 1.26
C ASN A 372 -4.48 -14.09 1.08
N ASP A 373 -4.12 -14.55 -0.12
CA ASP A 373 -2.77 -14.87 -0.58
C ASP A 373 -1.72 -13.79 -0.22
N PHE A 374 -2.09 -12.50 -0.12
CA PHE A 374 -1.18 -11.42 0.29
C PHE A 374 -0.67 -11.60 1.72
N PHE A 375 -1.58 -11.73 2.70
CA PHE A 375 -1.20 -11.79 4.11
C PHE A 375 -0.55 -13.12 4.44
N ASP A 376 -1.11 -14.22 3.95
CA ASP A 376 -0.61 -15.57 4.20
C ASP A 376 0.81 -15.73 3.63
N ARG A 377 1.06 -15.24 2.40
CA ARG A 377 2.39 -15.26 1.79
C ARG A 377 3.38 -14.37 2.54
N LEU A 378 2.98 -13.16 2.94
CA LEU A 378 3.87 -12.23 3.62
C LEU A 378 4.26 -12.74 5.01
N LYS A 379 3.27 -13.17 5.80
CA LYS A 379 3.44 -13.54 7.22
C LYS A 379 4.10 -14.92 7.38
N ASP A 380 3.64 -15.92 6.64
CA ASP A 380 3.97 -17.33 6.90
C ASP A 380 5.06 -17.89 5.98
N VAL A 381 5.49 -17.13 4.95
CA VAL A 381 6.39 -17.64 3.90
C VAL A 381 7.57 -16.72 3.61
N ASP A 382 7.34 -15.42 3.40
CA ASP A 382 8.37 -14.52 2.88
C ASP A 382 9.14 -13.78 3.98
N LYS A 383 8.48 -13.38 5.08
CA LYS A 383 9.10 -12.66 6.21
C LYS A 383 10.39 -13.32 6.73
N ASP A 384 10.35 -14.64 6.90
CA ASP A 384 11.43 -15.44 7.48
C ASP A 384 12.51 -15.83 6.45
N LYS A 385 12.37 -15.38 5.19
CA LYS A 385 13.29 -15.72 4.08
C LYS A 385 13.95 -14.50 3.46
N VAL A 386 13.26 -13.37 3.41
CA VAL A 386 13.74 -12.16 2.73
C VAL A 386 15.08 -11.69 3.30
N ASP A 387 16.04 -11.42 2.41
CA ASP A 387 17.39 -10.94 2.78
C ASP A 387 17.78 -9.61 2.11
N LEU A 388 16.87 -9.03 1.34
CA LEU A 388 16.91 -7.68 0.75
C LEU A 388 15.50 -7.23 0.36
N VAL A 389 15.15 -5.97 0.61
CA VAL A 389 13.92 -5.34 0.08
C VAL A 389 14.30 -4.24 -0.92
N ILE A 390 13.63 -4.19 -2.07
CA ILE A 390 13.73 -3.09 -3.03
C ILE A 390 12.32 -2.58 -3.34
N VAL A 391 12.08 -1.30 -3.07
CA VAL A 391 10.82 -0.61 -3.34
C VAL A 391 11.01 0.27 -4.58
N MET A 392 10.16 0.12 -5.60
CA MET A 392 10.31 0.79 -6.89
C MET A 392 9.02 1.44 -7.38
N GLY A 393 9.09 2.71 -7.78
CA GLY A 393 7.99 3.41 -8.47
C GLY A 393 6.71 3.57 -7.65
N THR A 394 6.80 3.63 -6.33
CA THR A 394 5.65 3.85 -5.43
C THR A 394 5.99 4.87 -4.35
N SER A 395 4.97 5.59 -3.89
CA SER A 395 5.04 6.50 -2.74
C SER A 395 4.72 5.83 -1.41
N MET A 396 4.38 4.52 -1.40
CA MET A 396 4.08 3.74 -0.19
C MET A 396 3.01 4.37 0.72
N LYS A 397 1.94 4.90 0.12
CA LYS A 397 0.85 5.62 0.82
C LYS A 397 -0.48 4.85 0.95
N VAL A 398 -0.45 3.54 0.70
CA VAL A 398 -1.67 2.70 0.73
C VAL A 398 -1.39 1.49 1.60
N ALA A 399 -2.01 1.48 2.78
CA ALA A 399 -1.99 0.35 3.68
C ALA A 399 -2.71 -0.86 3.06
N PRO A 400 -2.31 -2.09 3.39
CA PRO A 400 -1.18 -2.50 4.24
C PRO A 400 0.14 -2.61 3.46
N VAL A 401 0.17 -2.31 2.15
CA VAL A 401 1.40 -2.46 1.35
C VAL A 401 2.48 -1.46 1.79
N SER A 402 2.07 -0.27 2.25
CA SER A 402 2.93 0.72 2.92
C SER A 402 3.62 0.18 4.19
N GLU A 403 3.01 -0.77 4.90
CA GLU A 403 3.49 -1.27 6.19
C GLU A 403 4.62 -2.30 6.05
N ILE A 404 4.72 -2.98 4.90
CA ILE A 404 5.65 -4.10 4.67
C ILE A 404 7.09 -3.78 5.12
N PRO A 405 7.70 -2.63 4.78
CA PRO A 405 9.08 -2.32 5.20
C PRO A 405 9.26 -2.20 6.73
N ASN A 406 8.21 -1.84 7.47
CA ASN A 406 8.24 -1.76 8.94
C ASN A 406 7.83 -3.09 9.63
N PHE A 407 7.07 -3.95 8.93
CA PHE A 407 6.69 -5.29 9.42
C PHE A 407 7.84 -6.33 9.36
N LEU A 408 8.78 -6.14 8.43
CA LEU A 408 9.93 -7.02 8.22
C LEU A 408 11.04 -6.81 9.28
N PRO A 409 11.90 -7.83 9.53
CA PRO A 409 13.06 -7.72 10.41
C PRO A 409 13.94 -6.50 10.14
N ARG A 410 14.32 -5.78 11.21
CA ARG A 410 14.98 -4.46 11.13
C ARG A 410 16.41 -4.51 10.54
N ASP A 411 17.05 -5.68 10.54
CA ASP A 411 18.39 -5.94 10.02
C ASP A 411 18.45 -6.27 8.51
N ILE A 412 17.30 -6.51 7.87
CA ILE A 412 17.22 -6.71 6.42
C ILE A 412 17.46 -5.37 5.72
N PRO A 413 18.38 -5.27 4.74
CA PRO A 413 18.63 -4.03 4.02
C PRO A 413 17.44 -3.63 3.13
N GLN A 414 17.17 -2.33 3.02
CA GLN A 414 16.04 -1.77 2.29
C GLN A 414 16.46 -0.65 1.33
N ILE A 415 16.14 -0.80 0.06
CA ILE A 415 16.49 0.12 -1.03
C ILE A 415 15.21 0.75 -1.59
N TYR A 416 15.24 2.06 -1.89
CA TYR A 416 14.14 2.80 -2.50
C TYR A 416 14.56 3.40 -3.85
N ILE A 417 13.71 3.24 -4.87
CA ILE A 417 13.92 3.71 -6.24
C ILE A 417 12.65 4.44 -6.70
N SER A 418 12.72 5.76 -6.89
CA SER A 418 11.59 6.59 -7.30
C SER A 418 12.08 7.93 -7.86
N ARG A 419 11.19 8.72 -8.45
CA ARG A 419 11.53 10.10 -8.86
C ARG A 419 11.56 11.05 -7.66
N ASP A 420 10.62 10.87 -6.73
CA ASP A 420 10.40 11.73 -5.56
C ASP A 420 10.88 11.06 -4.26
N PRO A 421 11.37 11.82 -3.27
CA PRO A 421 11.81 11.29 -1.98
C PRO A 421 10.64 10.78 -1.11
N ILE A 422 10.99 10.01 -0.09
CA ILE A 422 10.07 9.43 0.89
C ILE A 422 10.55 9.75 2.33
N HIS A 423 9.61 10.01 3.25
CA HIS A 423 9.93 10.60 4.56
C HIS A 423 9.30 9.87 5.77
N HIS A 424 8.27 9.06 5.54
CA HIS A 424 7.63 8.21 6.54
C HIS A 424 8.31 6.86 6.72
N ILE A 425 9.06 6.38 5.72
CA ILE A 425 9.80 5.10 5.76
C ILE A 425 11.31 5.36 5.62
N ASN A 426 12.08 4.76 6.53
CA ASN A 426 13.54 4.90 6.60
C ASN A 426 14.25 3.78 5.81
N PHE A 427 14.42 4.00 4.51
CA PHE A 427 15.27 3.16 3.66
C PHE A 427 16.75 3.45 3.90
N ASP A 428 17.60 2.45 3.64
CA ASP A 428 19.04 2.51 3.80
C ASP A 428 19.74 3.10 2.58
N ILE A 429 19.16 2.93 1.38
CA ILE A 429 19.70 3.50 0.14
C ILE A 429 18.56 4.11 -0.66
N ASN A 430 18.61 5.42 -0.91
CA ASN A 430 17.58 6.16 -1.64
C ASN A 430 18.12 6.60 -3.02
N LEU A 431 17.66 5.96 -4.10
CA LEU A 431 18.10 6.22 -5.46
C LEU A 431 17.03 7.03 -6.22
N LEU A 432 17.20 8.35 -6.26
CA LEU A 432 16.22 9.27 -6.83
C LEU A 432 16.48 9.54 -8.31
N GLY A 433 15.57 9.09 -9.17
CA GLY A 433 15.69 9.20 -10.62
C GLY A 433 14.55 8.49 -11.35
N ASP A 434 14.69 8.34 -12.66
CA ASP A 434 13.77 7.49 -13.41
C ASP A 434 14.07 6.00 -13.14
N CYS A 435 13.04 5.20 -12.86
CA CYS A 435 13.21 3.79 -12.48
C CYS A 435 13.99 2.99 -13.53
N ASP A 436 13.71 3.20 -14.83
CA ASP A 436 14.36 2.48 -15.92
C ASP A 436 15.85 2.84 -16.06
N VAL A 437 16.21 4.10 -15.74
CA VAL A 437 17.60 4.57 -15.71
C VAL A 437 18.32 4.00 -14.49
N VAL A 438 17.68 4.00 -13.31
CA VAL A 438 18.27 3.48 -12.07
C VAL A 438 18.52 1.97 -12.18
N VAL A 439 17.57 1.16 -12.63
CA VAL A 439 17.76 -0.30 -12.73
C VAL A 439 18.82 -0.68 -13.77
N ALA A 440 18.95 0.08 -14.87
CA ALA A 440 19.96 -0.16 -15.88
C ALA A 440 21.38 0.14 -15.33
N GLU A 441 21.56 1.25 -14.62
CA GLU A 441 22.84 1.60 -13.97
C GLU A 441 23.18 0.63 -12.83
N LEU A 442 22.19 0.22 -12.04
CA LEU A 442 22.34 -0.73 -10.94
C LEU A 442 22.71 -2.13 -11.45
N ALA A 443 22.06 -2.61 -12.52
CA ALA A 443 22.44 -3.85 -13.19
C ALA A 443 23.87 -3.76 -13.77
N ARG A 444 24.23 -2.63 -14.42
CA ARG A 444 25.58 -2.39 -14.95
C ARG A 444 26.65 -2.45 -13.85
N ARG A 445 26.40 -1.85 -12.67
CA ARG A 445 27.30 -1.90 -11.51
C ARG A 445 27.40 -3.30 -10.89
N ALA A 446 26.32 -4.07 -10.89
CA ALA A 446 26.34 -5.49 -10.52
C ALA A 446 27.03 -6.39 -11.57
N GLY A 447 27.54 -5.84 -12.68
CA GLY A 447 28.16 -6.61 -13.77
C GLY A 447 27.16 -7.44 -14.56
N TRP A 448 25.88 -7.09 -14.54
CA TRP A 448 24.81 -7.77 -15.25
C TRP A 448 24.44 -7.03 -16.54
N GLN A 449 23.98 -7.78 -17.54
CA GLN A 449 23.41 -7.23 -18.76
C GLN A 449 21.89 -7.17 -18.62
N LEU A 450 21.32 -5.97 -18.68
CA LEU A 450 19.88 -5.72 -18.78
C LEU A 450 19.59 -5.33 -20.23
N ASN A 451 19.09 -6.26 -21.02
CA ASN A 451 18.92 -6.09 -22.47
C ASN A 451 17.46 -5.79 -22.79
N HIS A 452 17.10 -4.50 -22.93
CA HIS A 452 15.73 -4.11 -23.27
C HIS A 452 15.66 -2.98 -24.31
N LYS A 453 14.68 -3.06 -25.21
CA LYS A 453 14.47 -2.16 -26.38
C LYS A 453 14.28 -0.67 -26.05
N MET A 454 14.03 -0.34 -24.78
CA MET A 454 13.87 1.04 -24.29
C MET A 454 15.14 1.59 -23.62
N ILE A 455 16.20 0.79 -23.47
CA ILE A 455 17.51 1.25 -22.96
C ILE A 455 18.35 1.73 -24.16
N PRO A 456 18.76 3.01 -24.23
CA PRO A 456 19.59 3.49 -25.33
C PRO A 456 20.98 2.83 -25.34
N GLU A 457 21.47 2.44 -26.52
CA GLU A 457 22.84 1.99 -26.69
C GLU A 457 23.83 3.08 -26.26
N GLY A 458 24.79 2.72 -25.40
CA GLY A 458 25.78 3.67 -24.88
C GLY A 458 25.25 4.67 -23.85
N GLN A 459 24.05 4.47 -23.27
CA GLN A 459 23.56 5.30 -22.17
C GLN A 459 24.62 5.39 -21.05
N THR A 460 25.00 6.61 -20.70
CA THR A 460 25.82 6.90 -19.52
C THR A 460 24.96 7.59 -18.46
N VAL A 461 25.25 7.33 -17.19
CA VAL A 461 24.43 7.77 -16.06
C VAL A 461 25.32 8.48 -15.05
N ASP A 462 24.96 9.71 -14.69
CA ASP A 462 25.53 10.42 -13.55
C ASP A 462 24.81 9.99 -12.27
N VAL A 463 25.60 9.68 -11.25
CA VAL A 463 25.12 9.42 -9.88
C VAL A 463 25.83 10.37 -8.94
N THR A 464 25.04 11.16 -8.21
CA THR A 464 25.54 12.15 -7.26
C THR A 464 24.88 11.92 -5.91
N LEU A 465 25.66 11.67 -4.86
CA LEU A 465 25.16 11.70 -3.48
C LEU A 465 24.74 13.15 -3.16
N THR A 466 23.46 13.37 -2.91
CA THR A 466 22.85 14.68 -2.66
C THR A 466 22.44 14.89 -1.20
N ASP A 467 22.27 13.82 -0.42
CA ASP A 467 22.19 13.88 1.05
C ASP A 467 22.91 12.67 1.67
N ASP A 468 23.93 12.91 2.51
CA ASP A 468 24.73 11.88 3.18
C ASP A 468 24.09 11.36 4.50
N MET A 469 23.13 12.11 5.06
CA MET A 469 22.40 11.76 6.28
C MET A 469 21.13 10.96 5.96
N ASP A 470 20.44 11.31 4.88
CA ASP A 470 19.27 10.59 4.36
C ASP A 470 19.61 9.54 3.28
N HIS A 471 20.91 9.34 3.00
CA HIS A 471 21.47 8.36 2.05
C HIS A 471 20.88 8.51 0.63
N ILE A 472 20.68 9.76 0.20
CA ILE A 472 20.03 10.11 -1.06
C ILE A 472 21.08 10.28 -2.16
N SER A 473 21.04 9.42 -3.17
CA SER A 473 21.79 9.55 -4.42
C SER A 473 20.85 9.90 -5.57
N THR A 474 21.04 11.05 -6.21
CA THR A 474 20.34 11.43 -7.44
C THR A 474 20.97 10.72 -8.65
N VAL A 475 20.15 10.08 -9.48
CA VAL A 475 20.56 9.26 -10.64
C VAL A 475 19.94 9.82 -11.92
N LYS A 476 20.76 10.23 -12.89
CA LYS A 476 20.30 10.88 -14.13
C LYS A 476 21.05 10.37 -15.36
N ALA A 477 20.33 10.02 -16.41
CA ALA A 477 20.94 9.72 -17.71
C ALA A 477 21.58 10.99 -18.29
N ARG A 478 22.78 10.88 -18.85
CA ARG A 478 23.41 11.96 -19.61
C ARG A 478 22.76 12.09 -20.98
N THR A 479 22.19 13.25 -21.27
CA THR A 479 21.93 13.66 -22.65
C THR A 479 23.27 13.69 -23.40
N PRO A 480 23.39 13.06 -24.59
CA PRO A 480 24.56 13.22 -25.43
C PRO A 480 24.77 14.70 -25.74
N VAL A 481 25.95 15.24 -25.45
CA VAL A 481 26.30 16.61 -25.87
C VAL A 481 26.46 16.59 -27.38
N THR A 482 25.46 17.07 -28.10
CA THR A 482 25.53 17.29 -29.54
C THR A 482 26.63 18.29 -29.82
N ILE A 483 27.82 17.82 -30.18
CA ILE A 483 28.91 18.68 -30.63
C ILE A 483 28.49 19.25 -31.98
N THR A 484 27.96 20.47 -31.97
CA THR A 484 27.79 21.29 -33.16
C THR A 484 29.17 21.65 -33.69
N THR A 485 29.67 20.81 -34.59
CA THR A 485 30.86 21.10 -35.39
C THR A 485 30.57 22.31 -36.27
N ASN A 486 30.90 23.51 -35.77
CA ASN A 486 30.88 24.74 -36.55
C ASN A 486 31.91 24.63 -37.67
N ASN A 487 31.50 24.05 -38.80
CA ASN A 487 32.22 24.11 -40.07
C ASN A 487 32.15 25.55 -40.60
N HIS A 488 32.96 26.43 -40.02
CA HIS A 488 33.36 27.67 -40.67
C HIS A 488 34.21 27.32 -41.88
N ILE A 489 33.52 27.13 -43.01
CA ILE A 489 34.16 27.08 -44.33
C ILE A 489 34.69 28.49 -44.59
N ASN A 490 36.01 28.67 -44.47
CA ASN A 490 36.69 29.83 -45.00
C ASN A 490 36.73 29.71 -46.53
N GLU A 491 35.81 30.38 -47.23
CA GLU A 491 36.03 30.72 -48.64
C GLU A 491 37.02 31.90 -48.72
N PRO A 492 38.10 31.79 -49.53
CA PRO A 492 39.09 32.86 -49.67
C PRO A 492 38.83 33.77 -50.89
N ALA A 493 39.27 35.03 -50.74
CA ALA A 493 39.28 36.13 -51.72
C ALA A 493 37.94 36.86 -51.95
#